data_AF-U6M0I0-F1
#
_entry.id   AF-U6M0I0-F1
#
_cell.length_a   1.000
_cell.length_b   1.000
_cell.length_c   1.000
_cell.angle_alpha   90.00
_cell.angle_beta   90.00
_cell.angle_gamma   90.00
#
_symmetry.space_group_name_H-M   'P 1'
#
loop_
_entity.id
_entity.type
_entity.pdbx_description
1 polymer ?
#
loop_
_entity_poly.entity_id
_entity_poly.type
_entity_poly.pdbx_seq_one_letter_code
_entity_poly.pdbx_strand_id
1 'polypeptide(L)'
;DERNFVLTVIENHTQQTDVLDEKQQLLFFEAVGHIISATPPGVQNDCIAALMGNCLKSWGEIINKGKNNAETLFSVQSAKQLVHIIRISQRIAKETLHLLEVYADEALRDGQSPAKKETVKELVGQVLQPILQDYRDNTPDSRDCEVLALLAVLMARLDTHISSVLPVIFDYIFDCTLQMIKSDFQSYPDHRERFYALLKACNQHCFEGLFSLPSQQLKAFVESLEEGLQVTYEFLQKLIDGKRELLSDFCSTYYFSLMKEILLVLTDRLHRSGFKYQTLIFMSLLRIVGFGLVRDEANGLTQENVTKSLIELLSRSFQTLNHKQVEAFVVDLFNFCGDSTPSRFQQHMRDFLISLKEFAGDNDALFEAEREEALERARELEKKKRGQVPGMTPQYESMVSIHNMED
;
A
#
# COMPACT_ATOMS: atom_id res chain seq x y z
N ASP A 1 22.42 1.91 -35.68
CA ASP A 1 21.08 1.53 -36.17
C ASP A 1 20.19 0.85 -35.12
N GLU A 2 20.28 1.20 -33.83
CA GLU A 2 19.40 0.65 -32.78
C GLU A 2 17.92 1.01 -33.00
N ARG A 3 17.64 2.21 -33.53
CA ARG A 3 16.30 2.65 -33.93
C ARG A 3 15.65 1.72 -34.97
N ASN A 4 16.45 1.09 -35.82
CA ASN A 4 15.97 0.16 -36.84
C ASN A 4 15.55 -1.17 -36.21
N PHE A 5 16.30 -1.67 -35.23
CA PHE A 5 15.98 -2.92 -34.53
C PHE A 5 14.70 -2.82 -33.69
N VAL A 6 14.55 -1.75 -32.90
CA VAL A 6 13.36 -1.57 -32.04
C VAL A 6 12.09 -1.47 -32.88
N LEU A 7 12.12 -0.67 -33.95
CA LEU A 7 10.99 -0.55 -34.88
C LEU A 7 10.69 -1.88 -35.59
N THR A 8 11.72 -2.65 -35.98
CA THR A 8 11.53 -3.97 -36.61
C THR A 8 10.87 -4.97 -35.65
N VAL A 9 11.23 -4.96 -34.37
CA VAL A 9 10.60 -5.81 -33.35
C VAL A 9 9.15 -5.39 -33.13
N ILE A 10 8.89 -4.08 -33.06
CA ILE A 10 7.54 -3.54 -32.89
C ILE A 10 6.68 -3.78 -34.14
N GLU A 11 7.21 -3.69 -35.35
CA GLU A 11 6.42 -3.91 -36.58
C GLU A 11 6.02 -5.39 -36.76
N ASN A 12 6.86 -6.32 -36.28
CA ASN A 12 6.63 -7.75 -36.44
C ASN A 12 6.06 -8.44 -35.20
N HIS A 13 5.80 -7.70 -34.10
CA HIS A 13 5.44 -8.29 -32.81
C HIS A 13 4.22 -9.21 -32.90
N THR A 14 3.21 -8.86 -33.70
CA THR A 14 1.97 -9.64 -33.81
C THR A 14 2.23 -11.05 -34.35
N GLN A 15 3.07 -11.18 -35.39
CA GLN A 15 3.45 -12.50 -35.92
C GLN A 15 4.27 -13.32 -34.91
N GLN A 16 5.03 -12.65 -34.05
CA GLN A 16 5.85 -13.28 -33.02
C GLN A 16 5.04 -13.69 -31.79
N THR A 17 4.00 -12.94 -31.44
CA THR A 17 3.18 -13.16 -30.24
C THR A 17 1.99 -14.09 -30.48
N ASP A 18 1.50 -14.25 -31.70
CA ASP A 18 0.31 -15.06 -32.02
C ASP A 18 0.48 -16.56 -31.71
N VAL A 19 1.72 -17.05 -31.66
CA VAL A 19 2.05 -18.45 -31.32
C VAL A 19 2.37 -18.66 -29.84
N LEU A 20 2.41 -17.59 -29.05
CA LEU A 20 2.80 -17.61 -27.65
C LEU A 20 1.59 -17.78 -26.73
N ASP A 21 1.80 -18.42 -25.59
CA ASP A 21 0.79 -18.44 -24.52
C ASP A 21 0.68 -17.08 -23.81
N GLU A 22 -0.37 -16.88 -23.03
CA GLU A 22 -0.64 -15.61 -22.34
C GLU A 22 0.55 -15.14 -21.48
N LYS A 23 1.24 -16.04 -20.79
CA LYS A 23 2.38 -15.67 -19.93
C LYS A 23 3.60 -15.27 -20.75
N GLN A 24 3.85 -15.97 -21.85
CA GLN A 24 4.92 -15.69 -22.78
C GLN A 24 4.70 -14.37 -23.54
N GLN A 25 3.45 -14.07 -23.89
CA GLN A 25 3.07 -12.77 -24.46
C GLN A 25 3.37 -11.64 -23.47
N LEU A 26 2.96 -11.79 -22.20
CA LEU A 26 3.24 -10.80 -21.16
C LEU A 26 4.74 -10.57 -20.95
N LEU A 27 5.56 -11.63 -20.95
CA LEU A 27 7.02 -11.52 -20.83
C LEU A 27 7.65 -10.86 -22.07
N PHE A 28 7.12 -11.13 -23.26
CA PHE A 28 7.56 -10.47 -24.49
C PHE A 28 7.31 -8.95 -24.40
N PHE A 29 6.10 -8.54 -24.01
CA PHE A 29 5.78 -7.12 -23.85
C PHE A 29 6.60 -6.45 -22.73
N GLU A 30 6.91 -7.16 -21.64
CA GLU A 30 7.84 -6.71 -20.58
C GLU A 30 9.25 -6.47 -21.15
N ALA A 31 9.79 -7.43 -21.91
CA ALA A 31 11.10 -7.32 -22.53
C ALA A 31 11.18 -6.20 -23.58
N VAL A 32 10.15 -6.02 -24.41
CA VAL A 32 10.10 -4.91 -25.37
C VAL A 32 9.93 -3.57 -24.66
N GLY A 33 9.21 -3.52 -23.53
CA GLY A 33 9.14 -2.33 -22.67
C GLY A 33 10.52 -1.86 -22.18
N HIS A 34 11.37 -2.79 -21.74
CA HIS A 34 12.78 -2.48 -21.38
C HIS A 34 13.60 -1.96 -22.56
N ILE A 35 13.38 -2.51 -23.76
CA ILE A 35 14.07 -2.05 -24.96
C ILE A 35 13.63 -0.62 -25.30
N ILE A 36 12.34 -0.31 -25.17
CA ILE A 36 11.80 1.03 -25.42
C ILE A 36 12.32 2.04 -24.39
N SER A 37 12.40 1.69 -23.10
CA SER A 37 12.91 2.61 -22.08
C SER A 37 14.39 2.98 -22.29
N ALA A 38 15.16 2.12 -22.95
CA ALA A 38 16.54 2.41 -23.36
C ALA A 38 16.65 3.24 -24.66
N THR A 39 15.54 3.53 -25.37
CA THR A 39 15.57 4.39 -26.57
C THR A 39 15.51 5.89 -26.22
N PRO A 40 15.95 6.81 -27.11
CA PRO A 40 15.93 8.24 -26.82
C PRO A 40 14.53 8.78 -26.49
N PRO A 41 14.37 9.70 -25.51
CA PRO A 41 13.06 10.14 -25.00
C PRO A 41 12.07 10.58 -26.08
N GLY A 42 12.55 11.31 -27.09
CA GLY A 42 11.71 11.85 -28.17
C GLY A 42 11.13 10.81 -29.13
N VAL A 43 11.44 9.52 -28.98
CA VAL A 43 10.89 8.43 -29.83
C VAL A 43 10.20 7.34 -29.03
N GLN A 44 10.29 7.37 -27.69
CA GLN A 44 9.72 6.33 -26.85
C GLN A 44 8.18 6.32 -26.97
N ASN A 45 7.55 7.50 -27.03
CA ASN A 45 6.09 7.65 -27.15
C ASN A 45 5.57 7.00 -28.43
N ASP A 46 6.26 7.22 -29.56
CA ASP A 46 5.92 6.63 -30.85
C ASP A 46 6.11 5.10 -30.84
N CYS A 47 7.17 4.61 -30.18
CA CYS A 47 7.43 3.19 -30.01
C CYS A 47 6.36 2.49 -29.17
N ILE A 48 5.91 3.11 -28.05
CA ILE A 48 4.80 2.56 -27.26
C ILE A 48 3.50 2.59 -28.05
N ALA A 49 3.20 3.71 -28.72
CA ALA A 49 1.98 3.82 -29.52
C ALA A 49 1.93 2.75 -30.62
N ALA A 50 3.08 2.44 -31.24
CA ALA A 50 3.21 1.37 -32.22
C ALA A 50 3.08 -0.03 -31.59
N LEU A 51 3.71 -0.28 -30.43
CA LEU A 51 3.63 -1.56 -29.70
C LEU A 51 2.21 -1.85 -29.22
N MET A 52 1.54 -0.84 -28.68
CA MET A 52 0.17 -0.91 -28.16
C MET A 52 -0.89 -0.78 -29.25
N GLY A 53 -0.52 -0.43 -30.48
CA GLY A 53 -1.45 -0.06 -31.53
C GLY A 53 -2.50 -1.14 -31.82
N ASN A 54 -2.13 -2.42 -31.78
CA ASN A 54 -3.06 -3.52 -32.01
C ASN A 54 -3.95 -3.81 -30.80
N CYS A 55 -3.39 -3.73 -29.59
CA CYS A 55 -4.15 -3.81 -28.34
C CYS A 55 -5.20 -2.69 -28.25
N LEU A 56 -4.82 -1.44 -28.58
CA LEU A 56 -5.70 -0.27 -28.57
C LEU A 56 -6.76 -0.32 -29.68
N LYS A 57 -6.43 -0.85 -30.86
CA LYS A 57 -7.43 -1.12 -31.92
C LYS A 57 -8.44 -2.17 -31.46
N SER A 58 -7.98 -3.29 -30.90
CA SER A 58 -8.84 -4.36 -30.38
C SER A 58 -9.73 -3.86 -29.24
N TRP A 59 -9.16 -3.07 -28.32
CA TRP A 59 -9.90 -2.35 -27.29
C TRP A 59 -10.99 -1.46 -27.90
N GLY A 60 -10.63 -0.59 -28.84
CA GLY A 60 -11.56 0.32 -29.51
C GLY A 60 -12.69 -0.40 -30.25
N GLU A 61 -12.39 -1.54 -30.88
CA GLU A 61 -13.40 -2.39 -31.53
C GLU A 61 -14.35 -3.03 -30.52
N ILE A 62 -13.86 -3.55 -29.40
CA ILE A 62 -14.68 -4.16 -28.34
C ILE A 62 -15.58 -3.08 -27.71
N ILE A 63 -15.03 -1.91 -27.40
CA ILE A 63 -15.79 -0.78 -26.85
C ILE A 63 -16.83 -0.27 -27.85
N ASN A 64 -16.50 -0.13 -29.13
CA ASN A 64 -17.46 0.33 -30.15
C ASN A 64 -18.55 -0.70 -30.46
N LYS A 65 -18.24 -2.01 -30.40
CA LYS A 65 -19.25 -3.08 -30.45
C LYS A 65 -20.17 -3.02 -29.22
N GLY A 66 -19.60 -2.77 -28.05
CA GLY A 66 -20.31 -2.56 -26.80
C GLY A 66 -21.26 -1.38 -26.78
N LYS A 67 -20.89 -0.26 -27.42
CA LYS A 67 -21.77 0.92 -27.59
C LYS A 67 -23.05 0.60 -28.36
N ASN A 68 -22.99 -0.35 -29.29
CA ASN A 68 -24.14 -0.74 -30.13
C ASN A 68 -24.93 -1.92 -29.53
N ASN A 69 -24.28 -2.77 -28.72
CA ASN A 69 -24.92 -3.88 -28.02
C ASN A 69 -24.17 -4.20 -26.71
N ALA A 70 -24.77 -3.82 -25.58
CA ALA A 70 -24.19 -3.99 -24.25
C ALA A 70 -23.88 -5.46 -23.92
N GLU A 71 -24.65 -6.44 -24.44
CA GLU A 71 -24.41 -7.87 -24.22
C GLU A 71 -23.06 -8.36 -24.78
N THR A 72 -22.49 -7.65 -25.77
CA THR A 72 -21.19 -8.00 -26.34
C THR A 72 -20.01 -7.65 -25.45
N LEU A 73 -20.16 -6.71 -24.51
CA LEU A 73 -19.16 -6.41 -23.48
C LEU A 73 -19.14 -7.49 -22.39
N PHE A 74 -20.30 -8.06 -22.07
CA PHE A 74 -20.47 -9.12 -21.08
C PHE A 74 -20.15 -10.52 -21.60
N SER A 75 -19.65 -10.63 -22.84
CA SER A 75 -19.18 -11.91 -23.35
C SER A 75 -17.87 -12.30 -22.65
N VAL A 76 -17.77 -13.55 -22.19
CA VAL A 76 -16.57 -14.11 -21.54
C VAL A 76 -15.32 -13.92 -22.41
N GLN A 77 -15.48 -13.90 -23.74
CA GLN A 77 -14.39 -13.68 -24.68
C GLN A 77 -13.93 -12.22 -24.71
N SER A 78 -14.86 -11.26 -24.72
CA SER A 78 -14.55 -9.82 -24.68
C SER A 78 -13.87 -9.44 -23.36
N ALA A 79 -14.38 -9.95 -22.24
CA ALA A 79 -13.79 -9.71 -20.92
C ALA A 79 -12.35 -10.23 -20.81
N LYS A 80 -12.09 -11.46 -21.28
CA LYS A 80 -10.73 -12.02 -21.33
C LYS A 80 -9.77 -11.18 -22.18
N GLN A 81 -10.24 -10.67 -23.32
CA GLN A 81 -9.42 -9.82 -24.19
C GLN A 81 -9.12 -8.47 -23.53
N LEU A 82 -10.10 -7.86 -22.85
CA LEU A 82 -9.88 -6.60 -22.13
C LEU A 82 -8.91 -6.78 -20.95
N VAL A 83 -9.07 -7.84 -20.15
CA VAL A 83 -8.14 -8.17 -19.04
C VAL A 83 -6.74 -8.42 -19.57
N HIS A 84 -6.60 -9.15 -20.67
CA HIS A 84 -5.30 -9.40 -21.29
C HIS A 84 -4.62 -8.11 -21.79
N ILE A 85 -5.39 -7.21 -22.42
CA ILE A 85 -4.90 -5.88 -22.82
C ILE A 85 -4.45 -5.06 -21.60
N ILE A 86 -5.20 -5.13 -20.49
CA ILE A 86 -4.82 -4.46 -19.23
C ILE A 86 -3.53 -5.06 -18.68
N ARG A 87 -3.36 -6.39 -18.68
CA ARG A 87 -2.13 -7.05 -18.21
C ARG A 87 -0.92 -6.71 -19.08
N ILE A 88 -1.08 -6.65 -20.40
CA ILE A 88 -0.05 -6.17 -21.33
C ILE A 88 0.29 -4.71 -21.01
N SER A 89 -0.73 -3.87 -20.84
CA SER A 89 -0.56 -2.45 -20.50
C SER A 89 0.15 -2.29 -19.16
N GLN A 90 -0.11 -3.16 -18.17
CA GLN A 90 0.58 -3.18 -16.88
C GLN A 90 2.04 -3.61 -17.00
N ARG A 91 2.37 -4.60 -17.84
CA ARG A 91 3.74 -5.07 -18.05
C ARG A 91 4.59 -4.05 -18.78
N ILE A 92 4.03 -3.44 -19.82
CA ILE A 92 4.63 -2.31 -20.52
C ILE A 92 4.70 -1.12 -19.58
N ALA A 93 3.64 -0.80 -18.82
CA ALA A 93 3.69 0.27 -17.85
C ALA A 93 4.73 0.01 -16.75
N LYS A 94 4.98 -1.24 -16.33
CA LYS A 94 6.00 -1.61 -15.33
C LYS A 94 7.42 -1.30 -15.82
N GLU A 95 7.72 -1.57 -17.09
CA GLU A 95 9.08 -1.38 -17.67
C GLU A 95 9.27 -0.08 -18.43
N THR A 96 8.16 0.50 -18.88
CA THR A 96 8.03 1.83 -19.46
C THR A 96 7.27 2.73 -18.48
N LEU A 97 7.49 2.52 -17.18
CA LEU A 97 6.97 3.41 -16.14
C LEU A 97 7.59 4.80 -16.26
N HIS A 98 8.72 4.90 -16.98
CA HIS A 98 9.26 6.14 -17.53
C HIS A 98 8.35 6.83 -18.55
N LEU A 99 7.33 6.17 -19.11
CA LEU A 99 6.45 6.69 -20.16
C LEU A 99 5.02 6.95 -19.73
N LEU A 100 4.53 6.32 -18.66
CA LEU A 100 3.45 6.91 -17.86
C LEU A 100 4.00 8.02 -16.97
N GLU A 101 5.26 7.95 -16.51
CA GLU A 101 6.01 9.10 -15.99
C GLU A 101 6.21 10.15 -17.07
N VAL A 102 6.64 9.86 -18.30
CA VAL A 102 6.79 10.86 -19.37
C VAL A 102 5.45 11.30 -19.92
N TYR A 103 4.39 10.50 -20.00
CA TYR A 103 3.07 10.97 -20.43
C TYR A 103 2.38 11.78 -19.31
N ALA A 104 2.56 11.40 -18.04
CA ALA A 104 2.19 12.26 -16.93
C ALA A 104 3.08 13.51 -16.90
N ASP A 105 4.41 13.41 -17.02
CA ASP A 105 5.38 14.51 -16.99
C ASP A 105 5.27 15.43 -18.20
N GLU A 106 4.86 14.93 -19.36
CA GLU A 106 4.61 15.68 -20.59
C GLU A 106 3.22 16.33 -20.53
N ALA A 107 2.23 15.68 -19.89
CA ALA A 107 1.00 16.33 -19.43
C ALA A 107 1.22 17.31 -18.24
N LEU A 108 2.32 17.19 -17.49
CA LEU A 108 2.70 18.04 -16.36
C LEU A 108 3.68 19.17 -16.77
N ARG A 109 4.36 19.03 -17.92
CA ARG A 109 5.33 19.99 -18.52
C ARG A 109 4.65 21.16 -19.23
N ASP A 110 3.40 20.99 -19.65
CA ASP A 110 2.61 22.09 -20.20
C ASP A 110 2.10 22.96 -19.04
N GLY A 111 3.02 23.81 -18.55
CA GLY A 111 2.81 24.67 -17.41
C GLY A 111 1.81 25.77 -17.71
N GLN A 112 0.53 25.51 -17.39
CA GLN A 112 -0.39 26.47 -16.73
C GLN A 112 -1.78 25.87 -16.46
N SER A 113 -2.19 25.87 -15.18
CA SER A 113 -3.60 26.00 -14.73
C SER A 113 -4.52 24.74 -14.93
N PRO A 114 -5.85 24.77 -14.68
CA PRO A 114 -6.66 23.75 -13.95
C PRO A 114 -6.87 22.39 -14.65
N ALA A 115 -6.23 22.16 -15.79
CA ALA A 115 -6.35 20.98 -16.64
C ALA A 115 -5.97 19.66 -15.93
N LYS A 116 -5.09 19.71 -14.92
CA LYS A 116 -4.66 18.53 -14.14
C LYS A 116 -5.81 17.77 -13.46
N LYS A 117 -6.84 18.48 -12.96
CA LYS A 117 -8.02 17.84 -12.34
C LYS A 117 -8.97 17.28 -13.38
N GLU A 118 -8.98 17.84 -14.58
CA GLU A 118 -9.90 17.47 -15.66
C GLU A 118 -9.41 16.19 -16.34
N THR A 119 -8.10 16.08 -16.65
CA THR A 119 -7.50 14.87 -17.21
C THR A 119 -7.60 13.65 -16.29
N VAL A 120 -7.43 13.82 -14.97
CA VAL A 120 -7.60 12.71 -14.00
C VAL A 120 -9.07 12.30 -13.90
N LYS A 121 -10.01 13.24 -13.95
CA LYS A 121 -11.46 12.93 -13.99
C LYS A 121 -11.85 12.23 -15.28
N GLU A 122 -11.28 12.62 -16.41
CA GLU A 122 -11.49 11.96 -17.70
C GLU A 122 -10.89 10.54 -17.73
N LEU A 123 -9.67 10.36 -17.23
CA LEU A 123 -9.04 9.05 -17.06
C LEU A 123 -9.90 8.13 -16.18
N VAL A 124 -10.41 8.65 -15.05
CA VAL A 124 -11.26 7.84 -14.17
C VAL A 124 -12.62 7.55 -14.82
N GLY A 125 -13.27 8.54 -15.42
CA GLY A 125 -14.60 8.36 -16.03
C GLY A 125 -14.59 7.49 -17.29
N GLN A 126 -13.55 7.57 -18.12
CA GLN A 126 -13.50 6.88 -19.41
C GLN A 126 -12.79 5.52 -19.33
N VAL A 127 -11.82 5.35 -18.41
CA VAL A 127 -10.99 4.13 -18.35
C VAL A 127 -11.25 3.34 -17.07
N LEU A 128 -11.26 3.97 -15.91
CA LEU A 128 -11.36 3.23 -14.64
C LEU A 128 -12.80 2.86 -14.28
N GLN A 129 -13.79 3.72 -14.52
CA GLN A 129 -15.17 3.49 -14.08
C GLN A 129 -15.76 2.15 -14.59
N PRO A 130 -15.58 1.75 -15.86
CA PRO A 130 -16.03 0.43 -16.32
C PRO A 130 -15.32 -0.74 -15.61
N ILE A 131 -14.01 -0.62 -15.35
CA ILE A 131 -13.20 -1.64 -14.66
C ILE A 131 -13.63 -1.75 -13.19
N LEU A 132 -13.86 -0.62 -12.53
CA LEU A 132 -14.31 -0.54 -11.14
C LEU A 132 -15.73 -1.10 -10.97
N GLN A 133 -16.62 -0.80 -11.92
CA GLN A 133 -17.96 -1.35 -11.94
C GLN A 133 -17.96 -2.87 -12.18
N ASP A 134 -17.19 -3.35 -13.15
CA ASP A 134 -17.03 -4.78 -13.42
C ASP A 134 -16.49 -5.51 -12.18
N TYR A 135 -15.47 -4.95 -11.51
CA TYR A 135 -14.95 -5.50 -10.26
C TYR A 135 -16.03 -5.59 -9.16
N ARG A 136 -16.83 -4.53 -8.98
CA ARG A 136 -17.89 -4.49 -7.96
C ARG A 136 -18.97 -5.54 -8.23
N ASP A 137 -19.46 -5.58 -9.47
CA ASP A 137 -20.62 -6.37 -9.88
C ASP A 137 -20.29 -7.87 -10.03
N ASN A 138 -19.00 -8.21 -10.16
CA ASN A 138 -18.52 -9.59 -10.16
C ASN A 138 -18.63 -10.28 -8.80
N THR A 139 -18.71 -11.62 -8.84
CA THR A 139 -18.66 -12.46 -7.64
C THR A 139 -17.26 -12.43 -7.00
N PRO A 140 -17.14 -12.69 -5.68
CA PRO A 140 -15.85 -12.73 -4.99
C PRO A 140 -14.76 -13.52 -5.72
N ASP A 141 -15.07 -14.73 -6.20
CA ASP A 141 -14.13 -15.59 -6.92
C ASP A 141 -13.70 -15.06 -8.29
N SER A 142 -14.51 -14.18 -8.90
CA SER A 142 -14.27 -13.64 -10.25
C SER A 142 -13.59 -12.27 -10.23
N ARG A 143 -13.43 -11.66 -9.07
CA ARG A 143 -12.76 -10.36 -8.91
C ARG A 143 -11.26 -10.51 -9.11
N ASP A 144 -10.69 -9.77 -10.05
CA ASP A 144 -9.24 -9.78 -10.26
C ASP A 144 -8.54 -8.82 -9.26
N CYS A 145 -7.72 -9.36 -8.37
CA CYS A 145 -6.96 -8.59 -7.39
C CYS A 145 -5.99 -7.58 -8.02
N GLU A 146 -5.62 -7.75 -9.29
CA GLU A 146 -4.75 -6.82 -10.02
C GLU A 146 -5.40 -5.45 -10.26
N VAL A 147 -6.73 -5.34 -10.15
CA VAL A 147 -7.42 -4.04 -10.14
C VAL A 147 -6.99 -3.21 -8.93
N LEU A 148 -6.83 -3.84 -7.76
CA LEU A 148 -6.36 -3.16 -6.54
C LEU A 148 -4.91 -2.72 -6.68
N ALA A 149 -4.06 -3.57 -7.29
CA ALA A 149 -2.67 -3.25 -7.55
C ALA A 149 -2.53 -2.05 -8.50
N LEU A 150 -3.32 -2.03 -9.59
CA LEU A 150 -3.38 -0.90 -10.51
C LEU A 150 -3.74 0.41 -9.80
N LEU A 151 -4.75 0.39 -8.94
CA LEU A 151 -5.18 1.57 -8.18
C LEU A 151 -4.09 2.06 -7.23
N ALA A 152 -3.37 1.16 -6.56
CA ALA A 152 -2.26 1.52 -5.69
C ALA A 152 -1.13 2.22 -6.47
N VAL A 153 -0.79 1.70 -7.65
CA VAL A 153 0.20 2.34 -8.55
C VAL A 153 -0.29 3.70 -9.02
N LEU A 154 -1.55 3.82 -9.43
CA LEU A 154 -2.12 5.11 -9.86
C LEU A 154 -2.09 6.16 -8.74
N MET A 155 -2.37 5.76 -7.50
CA MET A 155 -2.27 6.67 -6.34
C MET A 155 -0.83 7.09 -6.07
N ALA A 156 0.11 6.16 -6.13
CA ALA A 156 1.53 6.48 -5.96
C ALA A 156 2.07 7.44 -7.03
N ARG A 157 1.49 7.42 -8.23
CA ARG A 157 1.92 8.22 -9.37
C ARG A 157 1.20 9.55 -9.53
N LEU A 158 -0.12 9.58 -9.33
CA LEU A 158 -0.91 10.81 -9.43
C LEU A 158 -0.88 11.63 -8.14
N ASP A 159 -0.48 11.02 -7.03
CA ASP A 159 -0.31 11.65 -5.73
C ASP A 159 -1.57 12.45 -5.32
N THR A 160 -1.42 13.68 -4.84
CA THR A 160 -2.55 14.50 -4.40
C THR A 160 -3.61 14.75 -5.49
N HIS A 161 -3.30 14.56 -6.78
CA HIS A 161 -4.23 14.84 -7.88
C HIS A 161 -5.38 13.83 -8.01
N ILE A 162 -5.21 12.59 -7.56
CA ILE A 162 -6.30 11.60 -7.57
C ILE A 162 -7.24 11.76 -6.36
N SER A 163 -6.86 12.56 -5.36
CA SER A 163 -7.60 12.71 -4.09
C SER A 163 -9.08 13.08 -4.27
N SER A 164 -9.41 13.91 -5.27
CA SER A 164 -10.82 14.30 -5.53
C SER A 164 -11.70 13.18 -6.07
N VAL A 165 -11.09 12.09 -6.54
CA VAL A 165 -11.78 10.93 -7.12
C VAL A 165 -11.74 9.73 -6.19
N LEU A 166 -10.99 9.82 -5.09
CA LEU A 166 -10.86 8.78 -4.08
C LEU A 166 -12.22 8.26 -3.55
N PRO A 167 -13.23 9.10 -3.25
CA PRO A 167 -14.54 8.61 -2.81
C PRO A 167 -15.23 7.72 -3.84
N VAL A 168 -15.13 8.08 -5.13
CA VAL A 168 -15.72 7.28 -6.22
C VAL A 168 -15.03 5.92 -6.31
N ILE A 169 -13.70 5.89 -6.21
CA ILE A 169 -12.95 4.62 -6.21
C ILE A 169 -13.39 3.75 -5.02
N PHE A 170 -13.46 4.32 -3.81
CA PHE A 170 -13.86 3.61 -2.60
C PHE A 170 -15.28 3.04 -2.70
N ASP A 171 -16.23 3.79 -3.27
CA ASP A 171 -17.62 3.32 -3.51
C ASP A 171 -17.70 2.03 -4.33
N TYR A 172 -16.74 1.78 -5.22
CA TYR A 172 -16.73 0.57 -6.06
C TYR A 172 -16.02 -0.60 -5.41
N ILE A 173 -14.86 -0.37 -4.80
CA ILE A 173 -13.94 -1.45 -4.45
C ILE A 173 -13.81 -1.71 -2.94
N PHE A 174 -14.14 -0.75 -2.07
CA PHE A 174 -13.77 -0.84 -0.66
C PHE A 174 -14.60 -1.89 0.08
N ASP A 175 -15.92 -1.70 0.16
CA ASP A 175 -16.81 -2.58 0.94
C ASP A 175 -16.83 -4.00 0.38
N CYS A 176 -16.85 -4.14 -0.94
CA CYS A 176 -16.94 -5.43 -1.60
C CYS A 176 -15.67 -6.26 -1.42
N THR A 177 -14.49 -5.62 -1.39
CA THR A 177 -13.21 -6.29 -1.09
C THR A 177 -13.06 -6.58 0.40
N LEU A 178 -13.44 -5.63 1.26
CA LEU A 178 -13.36 -5.80 2.71
C LEU A 178 -14.21 -7.00 3.17
N GLN A 179 -15.41 -7.18 2.61
CA GLN A 179 -16.26 -8.35 2.90
C GLN A 179 -15.59 -9.69 2.53
N MET A 180 -14.75 -9.72 1.49
CA MET A 180 -14.02 -10.92 1.09
C MET A 180 -12.95 -11.30 2.10
N ILE A 181 -12.21 -10.30 2.59
CA ILE A 181 -10.99 -10.53 3.39
C ILE A 181 -11.23 -10.53 4.91
N LYS A 182 -12.36 -9.97 5.36
CA LYS A 182 -12.72 -9.83 6.79
C LYS A 182 -13.32 -11.11 7.39
N SER A 183 -13.90 -11.99 6.56
CA SER A 183 -14.66 -13.15 7.04
C SER A 183 -13.76 -14.24 7.62
N ASP A 184 -12.61 -14.49 7.00
CA ASP A 184 -11.61 -15.43 7.48
C ASP A 184 -10.19 -15.04 7.00
N PHE A 185 -9.17 -15.45 7.76
CA PHE A 185 -7.77 -15.08 7.50
C PHE A 185 -7.06 -15.96 6.46
N GLN A 186 -7.74 -16.89 5.80
CA GLN A 186 -7.11 -17.85 4.88
C GLN A 186 -7.56 -17.64 3.42
N SER A 187 -8.78 -17.17 3.22
CA SER A 187 -9.37 -16.89 1.93
C SER A 187 -8.79 -15.61 1.32
N TYR A 188 -8.67 -15.61 -0.01
CA TYR A 188 -8.24 -14.47 -0.84
C TYR A 188 -6.95 -13.78 -0.36
N PRO A 189 -5.83 -14.52 -0.21
CA PRO A 189 -4.56 -13.96 0.27
C PRO A 189 -4.03 -12.85 -0.65
N ASP A 190 -4.16 -13.02 -1.97
CA ASP A 190 -3.72 -12.03 -2.96
C ASP A 190 -4.54 -10.74 -2.86
N HIS A 191 -5.87 -10.83 -2.76
CA HIS A 191 -6.72 -9.65 -2.54
C HIS A 191 -6.38 -8.95 -1.24
N ARG A 192 -6.09 -9.69 -0.16
CA ARG A 192 -5.70 -9.10 1.12
C ARG A 192 -4.40 -8.30 0.97
N GLU A 193 -3.37 -8.89 0.37
CA GLU A 193 -2.09 -8.21 0.14
C GLU A 193 -2.28 -6.93 -0.69
N ARG A 194 -2.99 -7.02 -1.82
CA ARG A 194 -3.21 -5.88 -2.71
C ARG A 194 -4.12 -4.81 -2.09
N PHE A 195 -5.10 -5.20 -1.28
CA PHE A 195 -5.97 -4.27 -0.56
C PHE A 195 -5.16 -3.44 0.45
N TYR A 196 -4.31 -4.07 1.27
CA TYR A 196 -3.46 -3.31 2.20
C TYR A 196 -2.38 -2.49 1.49
N ALA A 197 -1.86 -2.95 0.35
CA ALA A 197 -0.99 -2.13 -0.50
C ALA A 197 -1.72 -0.89 -1.03
N LEU A 198 -2.99 -1.01 -1.39
CA LEU A 198 -3.83 0.12 -1.78
C LEU A 198 -4.05 1.08 -0.60
N LEU A 199 -4.43 0.59 0.59
CA LEU A 199 -4.61 1.45 1.77
C LEU A 199 -3.33 2.20 2.12
N LYS A 200 -2.18 1.53 2.00
CA LYS A 200 -0.86 2.13 2.15
C LYS A 200 -0.64 3.25 1.13
N ALA A 201 -0.91 3.00 -0.15
CA ALA A 201 -0.81 4.02 -1.19
C ALA A 201 -1.73 5.23 -0.92
N CYS A 202 -2.99 5.00 -0.51
CA CYS A 202 -3.91 6.06 -0.10
C CYS A 202 -3.30 6.92 1.01
N ASN A 203 -2.78 6.27 2.06
CA ASN A 203 -2.17 6.96 3.18
C ASN A 203 -0.91 7.73 2.78
N GLN A 204 -0.09 7.17 1.88
CA GLN A 204 1.17 7.76 1.44
C GLN A 204 0.98 8.96 0.52
N HIS A 205 0.02 8.90 -0.38
CA HIS A 205 -0.08 9.79 -1.54
C HIS A 205 -1.37 10.62 -1.59
N CYS A 206 -2.43 10.11 -0.98
CA CYS A 206 -3.78 10.69 -1.04
C CYS A 206 -4.33 10.99 0.36
N PHE A 207 -3.45 11.29 1.33
CA PHE A 207 -3.81 11.41 2.74
C PHE A 207 -4.93 12.43 2.97
N GLU A 208 -4.88 13.57 2.27
CA GLU A 208 -5.94 14.59 2.38
C GLU A 208 -7.28 14.10 1.83
N GLY A 209 -7.24 13.31 0.75
CA GLY A 209 -8.42 12.71 0.12
C GLY A 209 -9.16 11.75 1.05
N LEU A 210 -8.46 11.09 2.00
CA LEU A 210 -9.10 10.21 2.98
C LEU A 210 -10.17 10.94 3.81
N PHE A 211 -9.95 12.21 4.13
CA PHE A 211 -10.90 13.01 4.90
C PHE A 211 -12.07 13.56 4.06
N SER A 212 -12.02 13.39 2.73
CA SER A 212 -13.15 13.64 1.84
C SER A 212 -14.10 12.44 1.71
N LEU A 213 -13.72 11.28 2.27
CA LEU A 213 -14.57 10.10 2.29
C LEU A 213 -15.82 10.33 3.17
N PRO A 214 -16.97 9.77 2.79
CA PRO A 214 -18.15 9.70 3.65
C PRO A 214 -17.81 9.12 5.03
N SER A 215 -18.45 9.62 6.11
CA SER A 215 -18.11 9.23 7.49
C SER A 215 -18.14 7.71 7.74
N GLN A 216 -19.04 6.99 7.06
CA GLN A 216 -19.11 5.52 7.15
C GLN A 216 -17.89 4.84 6.53
N GLN A 217 -17.41 5.32 5.38
CA GLN A 217 -16.23 4.77 4.71
C GLN A 217 -14.93 5.15 5.41
N LEU A 218 -14.82 6.38 5.92
CA LEU A 218 -13.66 6.77 6.73
C LEU A 218 -13.58 5.92 7.99
N LYS A 219 -14.71 5.66 8.66
CA LYS A 219 -14.76 4.74 9.79
C LYS A 219 -14.31 3.34 9.40
N ALA A 220 -14.85 2.78 8.32
CA ALA A 220 -14.48 1.45 7.83
C ALA A 220 -13.01 1.37 7.40
N PHE A 221 -12.45 2.44 6.83
CA PHE A 221 -11.01 2.57 6.57
C PHE A 221 -10.21 2.48 7.87
N VAL A 222 -10.55 3.28 8.89
CA VAL A 222 -9.84 3.26 10.19
C VAL A 222 -9.95 1.90 10.86
N GLU A 223 -11.12 1.26 10.85
CA GLU A 223 -11.30 -0.10 11.37
C GLU A 223 -10.47 -1.13 10.58
N SER A 224 -10.32 -0.95 9.27
CA SER A 224 -9.48 -1.84 8.45
C SER A 224 -8.00 -1.67 8.76
N LEU A 225 -7.57 -0.50 9.26
CA LEU A 225 -6.19 -0.31 9.71
C LEU A 225 -5.86 -1.14 10.94
N GLU A 226 -6.82 -1.58 11.75
CA GLU A 226 -6.53 -2.36 12.97
C GLU A 226 -5.88 -3.71 12.63
N GLU A 227 -6.19 -4.29 11.46
CA GLU A 227 -5.57 -5.49 10.92
C GLU A 227 -4.26 -5.20 10.15
N GLY A 228 -4.04 -3.95 9.73
CA GLY A 228 -2.92 -3.50 8.90
C GLY A 228 -1.88 -2.65 9.65
N LEU A 229 -1.26 -3.19 10.71
CA LEU A 229 -0.41 -2.48 11.68
C LEU A 229 0.60 -1.47 11.08
N GLN A 230 1.27 -1.82 9.99
CA GLN A 230 2.20 -0.90 9.33
C GLN A 230 1.49 0.35 8.81
N VAL A 231 0.35 0.17 8.13
CA VAL A 231 -0.44 1.26 7.56
C VAL A 231 -1.01 2.14 8.68
N THR A 232 -1.45 1.53 9.79
CA THR A 232 -1.92 2.23 11.00
C THR A 232 -0.83 3.14 11.56
N TYR A 233 0.39 2.62 11.70
CA TYR A 233 1.52 3.39 12.22
C TYR A 233 1.84 4.57 11.31
N GLU A 234 1.97 4.33 10.00
CA GLU A 234 2.23 5.38 9.02
C GLU A 234 1.11 6.45 9.02
N PHE A 235 -0.16 6.03 9.16
CA PHE A 235 -1.32 6.93 9.21
C PHE A 235 -1.27 7.81 10.45
N LEU A 236 -0.98 7.23 11.61
CA LEU A 236 -0.90 7.95 12.87
C LEU A 236 0.25 8.96 12.87
N GLN A 237 1.42 8.60 12.33
CA GLN A 237 2.55 9.53 12.19
C GLN A 237 2.17 10.73 11.31
N LYS A 238 1.56 10.48 10.14
CA LYS A 238 1.09 11.55 9.24
C LYS A 238 0.05 12.47 9.89
N LEU A 239 -0.84 11.91 10.71
CA LEU A 239 -1.84 12.68 11.43
C LEU A 239 -1.20 13.59 12.50
N ILE A 240 -0.23 13.06 13.26
CA ILE A 240 0.51 13.78 14.31
C ILE A 240 1.37 14.91 13.72
N ASP A 241 2.09 14.63 12.63
CA ASP A 241 3.07 15.55 12.05
C ASP A 241 2.44 16.54 11.05
N GLY A 242 1.46 16.09 10.27
CA GLY A 242 0.92 16.83 9.13
C GLY A 242 -0.42 17.52 9.36
N LYS A 243 -1.35 16.93 10.13
CA LYS A 243 -2.73 17.44 10.25
C LYS A 243 -3.25 17.44 11.70
N ARG A 244 -2.59 18.24 12.55
CA ARG A 244 -2.97 18.40 13.97
C ARG A 244 -4.40 18.86 14.21
N GLU A 245 -4.99 19.60 13.26
CA GLU A 245 -6.39 20.03 13.34
C GLU A 245 -7.38 18.85 13.33
N LEU A 246 -7.06 17.78 12.58
CA LEU A 246 -7.88 16.57 12.50
C LEU A 246 -7.50 15.53 13.57
N LEU A 247 -6.33 15.69 14.19
CA LEU A 247 -5.86 14.81 15.26
C LEU A 247 -6.81 14.82 16.45
N SER A 248 -7.36 15.97 16.83
CA SER A 248 -8.32 16.06 17.93
C SER A 248 -9.57 15.22 17.65
N ASP A 249 -10.22 15.44 16.50
CA ASP A 249 -11.44 14.72 16.11
C ASP A 249 -11.23 13.20 15.99
N PHE A 250 -10.07 12.81 15.42
CA PHE A 250 -9.66 11.41 15.37
C PHE A 250 -9.50 10.82 16.77
N CYS A 251 -8.77 11.50 17.66
CA CYS A 251 -8.53 10.99 19.00
C CYS A 251 -9.82 10.92 19.84
N SER A 252 -10.69 11.91 19.75
CA SER A 252 -11.99 11.90 20.44
C SER A 252 -12.85 10.70 20.03
N THR A 253 -12.72 10.21 18.79
CA THR A 253 -13.55 9.13 18.25
C THR A 253 -12.89 7.75 18.40
N TYR A 254 -11.60 7.62 18.06
CA TYR A 254 -10.94 6.34 17.83
C TYR A 254 -9.84 6.00 18.84
N TYR A 255 -9.39 6.94 19.68
CA TYR A 255 -8.21 6.73 20.54
C TYR A 255 -8.36 5.50 21.46
N PHE A 256 -9.43 5.43 22.24
CA PHE A 256 -9.64 4.33 23.19
C PHE A 256 -9.91 3.00 22.50
N SER A 257 -10.58 3.03 21.33
CA SER A 257 -10.79 1.82 20.51
C SER A 257 -9.45 1.26 20.05
N LEU A 258 -8.65 2.08 19.37
CA LEU A 258 -7.35 1.69 18.84
C LEU A 258 -6.39 1.26 19.96
N MET A 259 -6.36 1.98 21.08
CA MET A 259 -5.53 1.61 22.24
C MET A 259 -5.91 0.23 22.78
N LYS A 260 -7.20 -0.07 22.90
CA LYS A 260 -7.70 -1.35 23.43
C LYS A 260 -7.42 -2.49 22.47
N GLU A 261 -7.66 -2.33 21.18
CA GLU A 261 -7.41 -3.36 20.16
C GLU A 261 -5.91 -3.67 20.05
N ILE A 262 -5.05 -2.66 19.98
CA ILE A 262 -3.59 -2.87 19.95
C ILE A 262 -3.11 -3.59 21.21
N LEU A 263 -3.62 -3.23 22.38
CA LEU A 263 -3.24 -3.90 23.63
C LEU A 263 -3.76 -5.34 23.67
N LEU A 264 -4.97 -5.61 23.17
CA LEU A 264 -5.51 -6.96 23.06
C LEU A 264 -4.64 -7.84 22.17
N VAL A 265 -4.30 -7.36 20.96
CA VAL A 265 -3.46 -8.07 19.99
C VAL A 265 -2.05 -8.29 20.54
N LEU A 266 -1.46 -7.29 21.21
CA LEU A 266 -0.12 -7.39 21.81
C LEU A 266 -0.08 -8.41 22.96
N THR A 267 -1.21 -8.62 23.66
CA THR A 267 -1.37 -9.64 24.69
C THR A 267 -1.82 -11.01 24.17
N ASP A 268 -2.03 -11.16 22.86
CA ASP A 268 -2.37 -12.43 22.23
C ASP A 268 -1.10 -13.21 21.84
N ARG A 269 -1.14 -14.54 22.01
CA ARG A 269 -0.03 -15.43 21.64
C ARG A 269 0.08 -15.62 20.12
N LEU A 270 -1.01 -15.42 19.37
CA LEU A 270 -1.06 -15.69 17.93
C LEU A 270 -0.48 -14.55 17.06
N HIS A 271 -0.31 -13.35 17.62
CA HIS A 271 0.01 -12.14 16.86
C HIS A 271 1.40 -11.56 17.18
N ARG A 272 2.33 -12.41 17.61
CA ARG A 272 3.68 -12.01 18.09
C ARG A 272 4.58 -11.40 17.01
N SER A 273 4.42 -11.78 15.75
CA SER A 273 5.18 -11.22 14.61
C SER A 273 4.90 -9.73 14.39
N GLY A 274 3.76 -9.22 14.87
CA GLY A 274 3.38 -7.81 14.79
C GLY A 274 3.99 -6.92 15.87
N PHE A 275 4.79 -7.46 16.80
CA PHE A 275 5.28 -6.77 18.00
C PHE A 275 5.91 -5.39 17.71
N LYS A 276 6.70 -5.28 16.64
CA LYS A 276 7.35 -4.03 16.23
C LYS A 276 6.33 -2.91 16.01
N TYR A 277 5.32 -3.14 15.17
CA TYR A 277 4.35 -2.09 14.85
C TYR A 277 3.33 -1.89 15.96
N GLN A 278 2.92 -2.95 16.68
CA GLN A 278 2.05 -2.83 17.86
C GLN A 278 2.67 -1.87 18.90
N THR A 279 3.95 -2.07 19.24
CA THR A 279 4.66 -1.21 20.19
C THR A 279 4.84 0.22 19.68
N LEU A 280 5.12 0.41 18.39
CA LEU A 280 5.26 1.74 17.79
C LEU A 280 3.94 2.54 17.79
N ILE A 281 2.82 1.88 17.45
CA ILE A 281 1.48 2.49 17.52
C ILE A 281 1.15 2.83 18.97
N PHE A 282 1.36 1.89 19.89
CA PHE A 282 1.06 2.09 21.30
C PHE A 282 1.90 3.23 21.91
N MET A 283 3.19 3.29 21.60
CA MET A 283 4.07 4.40 22.00
C MET A 283 3.57 5.74 21.44
N SER A 284 3.11 5.77 20.19
CA SER A 284 2.58 6.99 19.56
C SER A 284 1.30 7.48 20.25
N LEU A 285 0.39 6.58 20.63
CA LEU A 285 -0.81 6.92 21.41
C LEU A 285 -0.45 7.51 22.77
N LEU A 286 0.48 6.88 23.50
CA LEU A 286 0.93 7.41 24.80
C LEU A 286 1.59 8.79 24.67
N ARG A 287 2.36 9.03 23.61
CA ARG A 287 2.96 10.35 23.33
C ARG A 287 1.90 11.42 23.08
N ILE A 288 0.79 11.11 22.41
CA ILE A 288 -0.29 12.07 22.17
C ILE A 288 -0.79 12.68 23.48
N VAL A 289 -1.04 11.85 24.49
CA VAL A 289 -1.53 12.33 25.79
C VAL A 289 -0.41 12.75 26.73
N GLY A 290 0.73 12.07 26.72
CA GLY A 290 1.87 12.35 27.60
C GLY A 290 2.61 13.66 27.27
N PHE A 291 2.62 14.06 25.99
CA PHE A 291 3.13 15.38 25.58
C PHE A 291 2.04 16.44 25.47
N GLY A 292 0.79 16.09 25.76
CA GLY A 292 -0.35 17.01 25.68
C GLY A 292 -0.63 17.52 24.27
N LEU A 293 -0.39 16.71 23.23
CA LEU A 293 -0.70 17.06 21.84
C LEU A 293 -2.20 17.21 21.62
N VAL A 294 -3.00 16.37 22.30
CA VAL A 294 -4.47 16.48 22.36
C VAL A 294 -4.90 16.38 23.81
N ARG A 295 -5.85 17.23 24.20
CA ARG A 295 -6.52 17.17 25.49
C ARG A 295 -8.02 17.36 25.27
N ASP A 296 -8.79 16.34 25.61
CA ASP A 296 -10.25 16.37 25.52
C ASP A 296 -10.84 15.81 26.82
N GLU A 297 -11.20 16.71 27.74
CA GLU A 297 -11.76 16.34 29.03
C GLU A 297 -13.16 15.74 28.92
N ALA A 298 -13.93 16.11 27.88
CA ALA A 298 -15.30 15.65 27.70
C ALA A 298 -15.35 14.15 27.37
N ASN A 299 -14.41 13.68 26.54
CA ASN A 299 -14.25 12.25 26.22
C ASN A 299 -13.24 11.54 27.15
N GLY A 300 -12.77 12.21 28.20
CA GLY A 300 -11.83 11.63 29.16
C GLY A 300 -10.42 11.39 28.62
N LEU A 301 -10.04 12.02 27.50
CA LEU A 301 -8.71 11.93 26.91
C LEU A 301 -7.72 12.85 27.64
N THR A 302 -7.33 12.39 28.83
CA THR A 302 -6.28 13.00 29.66
C THR A 302 -5.27 11.93 30.05
N GLN A 303 -4.01 12.32 30.29
CA GLN A 303 -2.99 11.37 30.74
C GLN A 303 -3.41 10.61 32.01
N GLU A 304 -4.06 11.29 32.96
CA GLU A 304 -4.56 10.67 34.19
C GLU A 304 -5.60 9.58 33.91
N ASN A 305 -6.59 9.88 33.06
CA ASN A 305 -7.65 8.93 32.73
C ASN A 305 -7.12 7.77 31.89
N VAL A 306 -6.26 8.04 30.89
CA VAL A 306 -5.62 6.98 30.09
C VAL A 306 -4.79 6.05 30.99
N THR A 307 -4.04 6.61 31.94
CA THR A 307 -3.27 5.81 32.92
C THR A 307 -4.19 4.90 33.73
N LYS A 308 -5.29 5.43 34.29
CA LYS A 308 -6.28 4.65 35.04
C LYS A 308 -6.92 3.55 34.18
N SER A 309 -7.32 3.88 32.95
CA SER A 309 -7.93 2.92 32.01
C SER A 309 -6.97 1.80 31.64
N LEU A 310 -5.67 2.08 31.45
CA LEU A 310 -4.67 1.07 31.17
C LEU A 310 -4.45 0.13 32.35
N ILE A 311 -4.34 0.68 33.57
CA ILE A 311 -4.20 -0.11 34.80
C ILE A 311 -5.42 -1.03 34.99
N GLU A 312 -6.62 -0.50 34.79
CA GLU A 312 -7.87 -1.27 34.91
C GLU A 312 -7.94 -2.39 33.86
N LEU A 313 -7.63 -2.08 32.60
CA LEU A 313 -7.65 -3.07 31.52
C LEU A 313 -6.66 -4.21 31.79
N LEU A 314 -5.41 -3.88 32.13
CA LEU A 314 -4.37 -4.87 32.41
C LEU A 314 -4.68 -5.68 33.66
N SER A 315 -5.18 -5.05 34.72
CA SER A 315 -5.58 -5.77 35.95
C SER A 315 -6.73 -6.74 35.69
N ARG A 316 -7.68 -6.37 34.81
CA ARG A 316 -8.79 -7.24 34.42
C ARG A 316 -8.32 -8.42 33.53
N SER A 317 -7.45 -8.15 32.57
CA SER A 317 -6.91 -9.17 31.66
C SER A 317 -5.98 -10.15 32.37
N PHE A 318 -5.22 -9.68 33.37
CA PHE A 318 -4.21 -10.48 34.08
C PHE A 318 -4.43 -10.47 35.58
N GLN A 319 -5.47 -11.17 36.04
CA GLN A 319 -5.86 -11.24 37.46
C GLN A 319 -4.79 -11.82 38.39
N THR A 320 -3.77 -12.48 37.84
CA THR A 320 -2.66 -13.08 38.60
C THR A 320 -1.50 -12.12 38.85
N LEU A 321 -1.46 -10.97 38.17
CA LEU A 321 -0.46 -9.94 38.39
C LEU A 321 -0.79 -9.11 39.63
N ASN A 322 0.24 -8.69 40.36
CA ASN A 322 0.06 -7.77 41.47
C ASN A 322 -0.30 -6.37 40.92
N HIS A 323 -1.35 -5.76 41.46
CA HIS A 323 -1.79 -4.42 41.06
C HIS A 323 -0.66 -3.38 41.08
N LYS A 324 0.23 -3.42 42.09
CA LYS A 324 1.39 -2.51 42.16
C LYS A 324 2.39 -2.72 41.01
N GLN A 325 2.51 -3.93 40.51
CA GLN A 325 3.37 -4.22 39.35
C GLN A 325 2.74 -3.64 38.08
N VAL A 326 1.42 -3.73 37.93
CA VAL A 326 0.69 -3.13 36.81
C VAL A 326 0.80 -1.60 36.83
N GLU A 327 0.63 -0.98 38.00
CA GLU A 327 0.81 0.47 38.16
C GLU A 327 2.23 0.92 37.77
N ALA A 328 3.26 0.27 38.32
CA ALA A 328 4.65 0.58 38.01
C ALA A 328 4.94 0.41 36.51
N PHE A 329 4.44 -0.67 35.90
CA PHE A 329 4.58 -0.94 34.48
C PHE A 329 3.99 0.20 33.62
N VAL A 330 2.76 0.64 33.91
CA VAL A 330 2.11 1.72 33.14
C VAL A 330 2.82 3.06 33.31
N VAL A 331 3.30 3.37 34.52
CA VAL A 331 4.11 4.59 34.76
C VAL A 331 5.40 4.56 33.94
N ASP A 332 6.09 3.44 33.92
CA ASP A 332 7.33 3.28 33.15
C ASP A 332 7.09 3.35 31.63
N LEU A 333 5.94 2.88 31.13
CA LEU A 333 5.57 3.08 29.73
C LEU A 333 5.50 4.57 29.35
N PHE A 334 4.94 5.42 30.21
CA PHE A 334 4.91 6.87 29.99
C PHE A 334 6.30 7.51 30.12
N ASN A 335 7.17 6.99 30.99
CA ASN A 335 8.55 7.46 31.08
C ASN A 335 9.34 7.14 29.80
N PHE A 336 9.24 5.89 29.31
CA PHE A 336 9.99 5.43 28.14
C PHE A 336 9.39 5.90 26.80
N CYS A 337 8.11 6.29 26.76
CA CYS A 337 7.57 6.90 25.53
C CYS A 337 8.20 8.27 25.22
N GLY A 338 8.89 8.88 26.20
CA GLY A 338 9.65 10.11 26.04
C GLY A 338 10.92 10.00 25.19
N ASP A 339 11.51 8.80 25.09
CA ASP A 339 12.79 8.59 24.43
C ASP A 339 12.69 8.76 22.91
N SER A 340 13.72 9.31 22.26
CA SER A 340 13.73 9.47 20.79
C SER A 340 13.66 8.14 20.04
N THR A 341 14.26 7.08 20.61
CA THR A 341 14.28 5.72 20.04
C THR A 341 13.29 4.80 20.77
N PRO A 342 12.56 3.92 20.06
CA PRO A 342 11.57 3.04 20.68
C PRO A 342 12.18 1.87 21.46
N SER A 343 13.49 1.65 21.42
CA SER A 343 14.14 0.42 21.92
C SER A 343 13.86 0.14 23.40
N ARG A 344 13.95 1.14 24.29
CA ARG A 344 13.66 0.95 25.72
C ARG A 344 12.20 0.65 25.98
N PHE A 345 11.31 1.35 25.28
CA PHE A 345 9.86 1.11 25.35
C PHE A 345 9.51 -0.31 24.89
N GLN A 346 10.08 -0.74 23.77
CA GLN A 346 9.91 -2.08 23.23
C GLN A 346 10.47 -3.15 24.16
N GLN A 347 11.66 -2.93 24.71
CA GLN A 347 12.26 -3.84 25.68
C GLN A 347 11.38 -3.98 26.92
N HIS A 348 10.90 -2.87 27.49
CA HIS A 348 10.01 -2.89 28.66
C HIS A 348 8.69 -3.63 28.37
N MET A 349 8.10 -3.39 27.20
CA MET A 349 6.90 -4.12 26.77
C MET A 349 7.18 -5.61 26.61
N ARG A 350 8.31 -5.98 26.01
CA ARG A 350 8.73 -7.37 25.81
C ARG A 350 8.95 -8.08 27.15
N ASP A 351 9.67 -7.45 28.07
CA ASP A 351 9.98 -8.00 29.39
C ASP A 351 8.70 -8.21 30.21
N PHE A 352 7.75 -7.27 30.11
CA PHE A 352 6.42 -7.43 30.69
C PHE A 352 5.69 -8.64 30.10
N LEU A 353 5.62 -8.75 28.77
CA LEU A 353 4.98 -9.90 28.12
C LEU A 353 5.62 -11.21 28.56
N ILE A 354 6.95 -11.34 28.52
CA ILE A 354 7.68 -12.54 28.93
C ILE A 354 7.42 -12.90 30.41
N SER A 355 7.25 -11.89 31.28
CA SER A 355 6.93 -12.10 32.69
C SER A 355 5.55 -12.74 32.91
N LEU A 356 4.64 -12.61 31.94
CA LEU A 356 3.33 -13.26 31.97
C LEU A 356 3.53 -14.76 31.77
N LYS A 357 2.97 -15.58 32.68
CA LYS A 357 3.03 -17.04 32.58
C LYS A 357 2.54 -17.59 31.24
N GLU A 358 1.66 -16.84 30.58
CA GLU A 358 1.09 -17.19 29.28
C GLU A 358 2.07 -17.03 28.12
N PHE A 359 3.12 -16.23 28.30
CA PHE A 359 4.18 -15.99 27.32
C PHE A 359 5.51 -16.65 27.73
N ALA A 360 5.51 -17.43 28.82
CA ALA A 360 6.66 -18.24 29.19
C ALA A 360 6.84 -19.38 28.16
N GLY A 361 7.93 -19.36 27.41
CA GLY A 361 8.24 -20.37 26.39
C GLY A 361 8.98 -19.81 25.18
N ASP A 362 8.62 -20.30 23.99
CA ASP A 362 9.17 -19.85 22.70
C ASP A 362 8.80 -18.38 22.44
N ASN A 363 9.81 -17.52 22.34
CA ASN A 363 9.68 -16.07 22.21
C ASN A 363 10.37 -15.53 20.95
N ASP A 364 10.79 -16.40 20.03
CA ASP A 364 11.58 -16.02 18.84
C ASP A 364 10.86 -14.96 17.99
N ALA A 365 9.53 -15.04 17.90
CA ALA A 365 8.68 -14.09 17.17
C ALA A 365 8.82 -12.63 17.69
N LEU A 366 9.07 -12.42 18.98
CA LEU A 366 9.23 -11.07 19.57
C LEU A 366 10.55 -10.39 19.18
N PHE A 367 11.50 -11.17 18.64
CA PHE A 367 12.82 -10.73 18.19
C PHE A 367 12.95 -10.69 16.66
N GLU A 368 11.90 -11.07 15.91
CA GLU A 368 11.93 -11.12 14.43
C GLU A 368 12.39 -9.81 13.81
N ALA A 369 11.87 -8.67 14.28
CA ALA A 369 12.25 -7.36 13.78
C ALA A 369 13.73 -7.03 14.02
N GLU A 370 14.27 -7.35 15.20
CA GLU A 370 15.69 -7.12 15.52
C GLU A 370 16.60 -8.03 14.69
N ARG A 371 16.15 -9.27 14.45
CA ARG A 371 16.83 -10.22 13.58
C ARG A 371 16.82 -9.78 12.13
N GLU A 372 15.70 -9.30 11.61
CA GLU A 372 15.58 -8.79 10.24
C GLU A 372 16.47 -7.57 10.03
N GLU A 373 16.47 -6.61 10.96
CA GLU A 373 17.33 -5.43 10.91
C GLU A 373 18.83 -5.81 11.01
N ALA A 374 19.18 -6.82 11.82
CA ALA A 374 20.53 -7.35 11.89
C ALA A 374 20.94 -8.05 10.58
N LEU A 375 20.05 -8.83 9.96
CA LEU A 375 20.27 -9.47 8.67
C LEU A 375 20.42 -8.44 7.55
N GLU A 376 19.61 -7.40 7.54
CA GLU A 376 19.68 -6.33 6.54
C GLU A 376 21.01 -5.56 6.66
N ARG A 377 21.40 -5.17 7.88
CA ARG A 377 22.74 -4.59 8.13
C ARG A 377 23.87 -5.52 7.69
N ALA A 378 23.75 -6.83 7.93
CA ALA A 378 24.74 -7.81 7.50
C ALA A 378 24.79 -7.94 5.97
N ARG A 379 23.64 -7.96 5.29
CA ARG A 379 23.53 -7.98 3.82
C ARG A 379 24.13 -6.71 3.21
N GLU A 380 23.88 -5.54 3.78
CA GLU A 380 24.48 -4.28 3.32
C GLU A 380 26.01 -4.29 3.46
N LEU A 381 26.52 -4.77 4.59
CA LEU A 381 27.95 -4.90 4.82
C LEU A 381 28.58 -5.90 3.85
N GLU A 382 27.89 -7.01 3.59
CA GLU A 382 28.34 -8.04 2.64
C GLU A 382 28.29 -7.51 1.20
N LYS A 383 27.25 -6.78 0.81
CA LYS A 383 27.13 -6.12 -0.50
C LYS A 383 28.28 -5.13 -0.71
N LYS A 384 28.62 -4.32 0.30
CA LYS A 384 29.79 -3.43 0.28
C LYS A 384 31.10 -4.19 0.08
N LYS A 385 31.28 -5.34 0.75
CA LYS A 385 32.47 -6.19 0.59
C LYS A 385 32.55 -6.83 -0.80
N ARG A 386 31.44 -7.36 -1.31
CA ARG A 386 31.37 -7.98 -2.65
C ARG A 386 31.61 -6.95 -3.75
N GLY A 387 31.10 -5.73 -3.61
CA GLY A 387 31.33 -4.64 -4.57
C GLY A 387 32.79 -4.16 -4.65
N GLN A 388 33.63 -4.46 -3.65
CA GLN A 388 35.07 -4.17 -3.68
C GLN A 388 35.88 -5.23 -4.44
N VAL A 389 35.29 -6.38 -4.77
CA VAL A 389 35.96 -7.48 -5.48
C VAL A 389 35.34 -7.62 -6.87
N PRO A 390 36.04 -7.19 -7.93
CA PRO A 390 35.56 -7.35 -9.31
C PRO A 390 35.17 -8.79 -9.61
N GLY A 391 33.96 -9.01 -10.11
CA GLY A 391 33.44 -10.34 -10.49
C GLY A 391 32.66 -11.09 -9.39
N MET A 392 32.60 -10.59 -8.16
CA MET A 392 31.76 -11.19 -7.08
C MET A 392 30.33 -10.64 -7.03
N THR A 393 30.01 -9.63 -7.82
CA THR A 393 28.64 -9.14 -8.03
C THR A 393 28.15 -9.66 -9.39
N PRO A 394 26.97 -10.32 -9.44
CA PRO A 394 26.36 -10.71 -10.71
C PRO A 394 26.23 -9.52 -11.67
N GLN A 395 26.46 -9.73 -12.96
CA GLN A 395 26.47 -8.64 -13.96
C GLN A 395 25.15 -7.86 -14.00
N TYR A 396 24.01 -8.51 -13.79
CA TYR A 396 22.70 -7.85 -13.72
C TYR A 396 22.57 -6.87 -12.53
N GLU A 397 23.20 -7.16 -11.39
CA GLU A 397 23.17 -6.31 -10.19
C GLU A 397 24.09 -5.08 -10.32
N SER A 398 25.15 -5.21 -11.12
CA SER A 398 26.08 -4.11 -11.37
C SER A 398 25.51 -3.00 -12.27
N MET A 399 24.63 -3.33 -13.23
CA MET A 399 24.05 -2.36 -14.17
C MET A 399 23.01 -1.44 -13.52
N VAL A 400 22.21 -1.94 -12.57
CA VAL A 400 21.23 -1.13 -11.81
C VAL A 400 21.91 -0.04 -10.95
N SER A 401 23.13 -0.32 -10.47
CA SER A 401 23.88 0.63 -9.63
C SER A 401 24.50 1.79 -10.43
N ILE A 402 24.74 1.61 -11.73
CA ILE A 402 25.28 2.67 -12.60
C ILE A 402 24.18 3.66 -12.98
N HIS A 403 22.95 3.18 -13.19
CA HIS A 403 21.80 4.04 -13.51
C HIS A 403 21.42 5.00 -12.37
N ASN A 404 21.60 4.59 -11.10
CA ASN A 404 21.36 5.45 -9.92
C ASN A 404 22.54 6.37 -9.56
N MET A 405 23.65 6.35 -10.29
CA MET A 405 24.81 7.22 -10.04
C MET A 405 24.98 8.34 -11.07
N GLU A 406 24.18 8.36 -12.14
CA GLU A 406 24.23 9.39 -13.19
C GLU A 406 23.11 10.45 -13.09
N ASP A 407 22.33 10.47 -12.00
CA ASP A 407 21.45 11.59 -11.63
C ASP A 407 22.03 12.47 -10.50
#